data_AF-A0A7Y4RAG0-F1
#
_entry.id   AF-A0A7Y4RAG0-F1
#
_cell.length_a   1.000
_cell.length_b   1.000
_cell.length_c   1.000
_cell.angle_alpha   90.00
_cell.angle_beta   90.00
_cell.angle_gamma   90.00
#
_symmetry.space_group_name_H-M   'P 1'
#
loop_
_entity.id
_entity.type
_entity.pdbx_description
1 polymer ?
#
loop_
_entity_poly.entity_id
_entity_poly.type
_entity_poly.pdbx_seq_one_letter_code
_entity_poly.pdbx_strand_id
1 'polypeptide(L)'
;MRTIAVVNQKGGVGKTTVSINLAASLAREGRRVLLVDMDPQSHCAVGLAVPDEQIELSVVDVLRSLRSDVRLGFEQVTWQITPRLELAASTRMLGELEADEAHREDGTELLRRALEPLGRKYDFAIIDCAPHVGVLMRNALTAATDVIIPVETGYFSLHGLTRQLATIEGLVNGTGRRINVRVLANHYDVRTKLAREILAELRRKFEHVLFSTVINFNTKLKEGTSCGQPITEFAPESAGARDFQMLAREVESGSAAMEPSEAIHALAERLGRETDRLVAARAPLMTRDREPVAAGATRTVARPLVRPSVVPSRPVERVAMPMRPFERVAVPPGLVAQRRETLPAAAGADDLHTRIDAQLAEIYGPRQTPGGVVFRTRHPAAEQVMLAGDFNGWMPHETPLARLDESGVFQATLDLRPGRYRYRLVVDGRWEFDRENPSSERNEYGEVNSIVEVR
;
A
#
# COMPACT_ATOMS: atom_id res chain seq x y z
N MET A 1 19.95 -20.63 10.92
CA MET A 1 18.92 -19.58 11.01
C MET A 1 18.29 -19.39 9.64
N ARG A 2 16.95 -19.39 9.56
CA ARG A 2 16.19 -19.07 8.35
C ARG A 2 15.90 -17.58 8.33
N THR A 3 16.14 -16.91 7.21
CA THR A 3 16.03 -15.43 7.12
C THR A 3 14.93 -15.06 6.13
N ILE A 4 13.92 -14.35 6.60
CA ILE A 4 12.72 -14.05 5.83
C ILE A 4 12.60 -12.54 5.65
N ALA A 5 12.71 -12.05 4.42
CA ALA A 5 12.48 -10.63 4.12
C ALA A 5 11.01 -10.40 3.74
N VAL A 6 10.36 -9.41 4.37
CA VAL A 6 9.01 -8.98 4.03
C VAL A 6 9.11 -7.75 3.14
N VAL A 7 8.84 -7.92 1.84
CA VAL A 7 9.11 -6.88 0.82
C VAL A 7 7.87 -6.54 0.00
N ASN A 8 7.70 -5.26 -0.28
CA ASN A 8 6.74 -4.75 -1.26
C ASN A 8 7.03 -3.27 -1.53
N GLN A 9 7.11 -2.90 -2.81
CA GLN A 9 7.33 -1.52 -3.26
C GLN A 9 6.14 -0.58 -2.99
N LYS A 10 4.95 -1.13 -2.71
CA LYS A 10 3.79 -0.34 -2.35
C LYS A 10 3.81 -0.04 -0.84
N GLY A 11 3.67 1.24 -0.50
CA GLY A 11 3.40 1.68 0.88
C GLY A 11 2.02 1.21 1.36
N GLY A 12 1.87 0.99 2.66
CA GLY A 12 0.56 0.71 3.27
C GLY A 12 0.04 -0.73 3.16
N VAL A 13 0.73 -1.65 2.46
CA VAL A 13 0.27 -3.04 2.28
C VAL A 13 0.39 -3.94 3.52
N GLY A 14 0.80 -3.38 4.66
CA GLY A 14 0.96 -4.10 5.92
C GLY A 14 2.27 -4.87 6.08
N LYS A 15 3.38 -4.46 5.44
CA LYS A 15 4.72 -5.09 5.61
C LYS A 15 5.11 -5.19 7.09
N THR A 16 5.20 -4.05 7.77
CA THR A 16 5.53 -3.99 9.20
C THR A 16 4.55 -4.78 10.06
N THR A 17 3.25 -4.70 9.76
CA THR A 17 2.23 -5.50 10.46
C THR A 17 2.49 -7.00 10.28
N VAL A 18 2.84 -7.44 9.08
CA VAL A 18 3.18 -8.84 8.81
C VAL A 18 4.48 -9.22 9.52
N SER A 19 5.52 -8.39 9.43
CA SER A 19 6.83 -8.61 10.06
C SER A 19 6.71 -8.80 11.57
N ILE A 20 6.06 -7.86 12.26
CA ILE A 20 5.84 -7.91 13.71
C ILE A 20 5.06 -9.16 14.11
N ASN A 21 3.90 -9.39 13.48
CA ASN A 21 2.98 -10.42 13.95
C ASN A 21 3.39 -11.84 13.53
N LEU A 22 4.10 -11.99 12.41
CA LEU A 22 4.76 -13.24 12.05
C LEU A 22 5.88 -13.55 13.05
N ALA A 23 6.74 -12.58 13.36
CA ALA A 23 7.83 -12.76 14.31
C ALA A 23 7.31 -13.15 15.71
N ALA A 24 6.28 -12.45 16.18
CA ALA A 24 5.63 -12.75 17.46
C ALA A 24 4.94 -14.12 17.48
N SER A 25 4.31 -14.53 16.37
CA SER A 25 3.65 -15.84 16.28
C SER A 25 4.67 -16.99 16.23
N LEU A 26 5.78 -16.84 15.50
CA LEU A 26 6.89 -17.80 15.53
C LEU A 26 7.50 -17.90 16.94
N ALA A 27 7.66 -16.77 17.63
CA ALA A 27 8.14 -16.75 19.02
C ALA A 27 7.18 -17.47 19.98
N ARG A 28 5.86 -17.29 19.81
CA ARG A 28 4.82 -17.98 20.56
C ARG A 28 4.79 -19.49 20.30
N GLU A 29 5.15 -19.94 19.11
CA GLU A 29 5.36 -21.36 18.76
C GLU A 29 6.75 -21.88 19.23
N GLY A 30 7.48 -21.10 20.03
CA GLY A 30 8.69 -21.53 20.74
C GLY A 30 10.01 -21.24 20.03
N ARG A 31 9.98 -20.60 18.86
CA ARG A 31 11.19 -20.25 18.09
C ARG A 31 11.88 -19.03 18.66
N ARG A 32 13.21 -19.00 18.60
CA ARG A 32 14.01 -17.80 18.91
C ARG A 32 14.04 -16.92 17.66
N VAL A 33 13.47 -15.73 17.74
CA VAL A 33 13.25 -14.86 16.59
C VAL A 33 13.95 -13.52 16.79
N LEU A 34 14.69 -13.11 15.76
CA LEU A 34 15.19 -11.74 15.60
C LEU A 34 14.31 -11.02 14.57
N LEU A 35 13.69 -9.91 14.96
CA LEU A 35 13.06 -8.96 14.04
C LEU A 35 14.06 -7.85 13.74
N VAL A 36 14.40 -7.64 12.47
CA VAL A 36 15.32 -6.61 12.01
C VAL A 36 14.53 -5.56 11.25
N ASP A 37 14.52 -4.32 11.74
CA ASP A 37 13.93 -3.20 11.01
C ASP A 37 14.98 -2.62 10.03
N MET A 38 14.67 -2.70 8.73
CA MET A 38 15.46 -2.14 7.63
C MET A 38 14.69 -1.01 6.93
N ASP A 39 13.76 -0.35 7.63
CA ASP A 39 13.10 0.87 7.20
C ASP A 39 13.62 2.07 8.01
N PRO A 40 14.19 3.13 7.40
CA PRO A 40 14.62 4.33 8.12
C PRO A 40 13.51 5.04 8.92
N GLN A 41 12.23 4.69 8.72
CA GLN A 41 11.10 5.22 9.50
C GLN A 41 10.86 4.49 10.85
N SER A 42 11.54 3.37 11.10
CA SER A 42 11.47 2.61 12.37
C SER A 42 10.05 2.24 12.82
N HIS A 43 9.20 1.83 11.88
CA HIS A 43 7.82 1.46 12.19
C HIS A 43 7.72 0.22 13.09
N CYS A 44 8.72 -0.67 13.11
CA CYS A 44 8.72 -1.78 14.07
C CYS A 44 8.88 -1.29 15.50
N ALA A 45 9.75 -0.31 15.76
CA ALA A 45 9.95 0.25 17.09
C ALA A 45 8.65 0.89 17.61
N VAL A 46 8.01 1.72 16.78
CA VAL A 46 6.72 2.34 17.11
C VAL A 46 5.65 1.26 17.37
N GLY A 47 5.53 0.27 16.49
CA GLY A 47 4.52 -0.79 16.61
C GLY A 47 4.71 -1.75 17.79
N LEU A 48 5.88 -1.68 18.45
CA LEU A 48 6.26 -2.50 19.59
C LEU A 48 6.58 -1.66 20.85
N ALA A 49 6.21 -0.37 20.84
CA ALA A 49 6.46 0.59 21.93
C ALA A 49 7.92 0.65 22.40
N VAL A 50 8.88 0.50 21.49
CA VAL A 50 10.28 0.83 21.77
C VAL A 50 10.46 2.36 21.64
N PRO A 51 10.91 3.07 22.69
CA PRO A 51 11.03 4.53 22.66
C PRO A 51 12.17 4.96 21.73
N ASP A 52 11.85 5.70 20.67
CA ASP A 52 12.81 6.16 19.65
C ASP A 52 13.96 6.97 20.28
N GLU A 53 13.66 7.79 21.29
CA GLU A 53 14.67 8.62 21.97
C GLU A 53 15.68 7.81 22.81
N GLN A 54 15.39 6.53 23.08
CA GLN A 54 16.28 5.64 23.83
C GLN A 54 17.10 4.72 22.92
N ILE A 55 16.89 4.77 21.61
CA ILE A 55 17.66 3.97 20.64
C ILE A 55 19.02 4.66 20.42
N GLU A 56 19.97 4.40 21.31
CA GLU A 56 21.34 4.92 21.20
C GLU A 56 22.17 4.18 20.14
N LEU A 57 21.95 2.87 20.01
CA LEU A 57 22.54 2.01 18.98
C LEU A 57 21.44 1.23 18.28
N SER A 58 21.59 1.05 16.98
CA SER A 58 20.59 0.46 16.10
C SER A 58 21.23 -0.44 15.04
N VAL A 59 20.40 -1.00 14.15
CA VAL A 59 20.87 -1.82 13.02
C VAL A 59 21.94 -1.09 12.20
N VAL A 60 21.81 0.24 11.99
CA VAL A 60 22.78 1.01 11.19
C VAL A 60 24.18 0.95 11.77
N ASP A 61 24.32 0.92 13.09
CA ASP A 61 25.62 0.94 13.78
C ASP A 61 26.31 -0.41 13.62
N VAL A 62 25.56 -1.51 13.68
CA VAL A 62 26.07 -2.85 13.36
C VAL A 62 26.56 -2.89 11.91
N LEU A 63 25.77 -2.39 10.95
CA LEU A 63 26.13 -2.41 9.53
C LEU A 63 27.36 -1.54 9.24
N ARG A 64 27.42 -0.32 9.77
CA ARG A 64 28.59 0.58 9.68
C ARG A 64 29.81 -0.04 10.33
N SER A 65 29.62 -0.76 11.44
CA SER A 65 30.72 -1.39 12.16
C SER A 65 31.46 -2.44 11.33
N LEU A 66 30.86 -2.97 10.25
CA LEU A 66 31.53 -3.89 9.32
C LEU A 66 32.61 -3.22 8.47
N ARG A 67 32.64 -1.88 8.45
CA ARG A 67 33.63 -1.07 7.74
C ARG A 67 34.69 -0.46 8.66
N SER A 68 34.55 -0.59 9.98
CA SER A 68 35.48 -0.06 10.98
C SER A 68 36.38 -1.16 11.58
N ASP A 69 37.33 -0.80 12.43
CA ASP A 69 38.13 -1.78 13.18
C ASP A 69 37.36 -2.35 14.39
N VAL A 70 36.44 -1.57 14.94
CA VAL A 70 35.57 -2.00 16.04
C VAL A 70 34.31 -2.63 15.45
N ARG A 71 34.07 -3.91 15.78
CA ARG A 71 32.86 -4.65 15.40
C ARG A 71 31.81 -4.54 16.49
N LEU A 72 30.59 -4.21 16.09
CA LEU A 72 29.41 -4.26 16.95
C LEU A 72 28.57 -5.49 16.57
N GLY A 73 28.03 -6.18 17.58
CA GLY A 73 27.11 -7.30 17.39
C GLY A 73 25.66 -6.91 17.61
N PHE A 74 24.74 -7.74 17.13
CA PHE A 74 23.30 -7.50 17.29
C PHE A 74 22.88 -7.50 18.76
N GLU A 75 23.56 -8.25 19.62
CA GLU A 75 23.30 -8.30 21.07
C GLU A 75 23.42 -6.94 21.78
N GLN A 76 24.10 -5.97 21.16
CA GLN A 76 24.27 -4.62 21.71
C GLN A 76 23.17 -3.66 21.26
N VAL A 77 22.37 -4.01 20.25
CA VAL A 77 21.38 -3.12 19.61
C VAL A 77 19.95 -3.66 19.69
N THR A 78 19.78 -4.89 20.19
CA THR A 78 18.48 -5.56 20.27
C THR A 78 17.71 -5.18 21.53
N TRP A 79 16.42 -4.94 21.36
CA TRP A 79 15.42 -4.76 22.40
C TRP A 79 14.65 -6.05 22.64
N GLN A 80 14.51 -6.45 23.90
CA GLN A 80 13.70 -7.62 24.25
C GLN A 80 12.21 -7.26 24.18
N ILE A 81 11.45 -7.91 23.30
CA ILE A 81 10.01 -7.69 23.14
C ILE A 81 9.21 -8.74 23.89
N THR A 82 9.57 -10.01 23.69
CA THR A 82 9.07 -11.16 24.48
C THR A 82 10.24 -12.10 24.76
N PRO A 83 10.15 -13.11 25.64
CA PRO A 83 11.29 -13.99 25.97
C PRO A 83 11.96 -14.68 24.77
N ARG A 84 11.30 -14.75 23.61
CA ARG A 84 11.83 -15.37 22.39
C ARG A 84 11.77 -14.46 21.15
N LEU A 85 11.43 -13.18 21.34
CA LEU A 85 11.42 -12.17 20.28
C LEU A 85 12.29 -10.98 20.70
N GLU A 86 13.33 -10.72 19.91
CA GLU A 86 14.16 -9.53 20.03
C GLU A 86 13.98 -8.65 18.78
N LEU A 87 13.95 -7.33 18.95
CA LEU A 87 13.89 -6.34 17.88
C LEU A 87 15.24 -5.62 17.75
N ALA A 88 15.88 -5.71 16.60
CA ALA A 88 16.91 -4.77 16.20
C ALA A 88 16.23 -3.61 15.46
N ALA A 89 16.01 -2.52 16.18
CA ALA A 89 15.34 -1.33 15.65
C ALA A 89 16.24 -0.57 14.67
N SER A 90 15.63 0.25 13.83
CA SER A 90 16.31 1.17 12.93
C SER A 90 16.20 2.61 13.43
N THR A 91 16.96 3.48 12.80
CA THR A 91 16.83 4.94 12.93
C THR A 91 16.90 5.57 11.55
N ARG A 92 16.62 6.88 11.47
CA ARG A 92 16.76 7.66 10.22
C ARG A 92 18.15 7.57 9.59
N MET A 93 19.19 7.25 10.37
CA MET A 93 20.57 7.12 9.90
C MET A 93 20.74 5.97 8.89
N LEU A 94 19.82 4.99 8.83
CA LEU A 94 19.82 4.00 7.74
C LEU A 94 19.73 4.65 6.35
N GLY A 95 19.05 5.79 6.22
CA GLY A 95 18.98 6.53 4.95
C GLY A 95 20.31 7.12 4.51
N GLU A 96 21.18 7.48 5.46
CA GLU A 96 22.54 7.92 5.16
C GLU A 96 23.40 6.73 4.71
N LEU A 97 23.33 5.60 5.43
CA LEU A 97 24.02 4.37 5.03
C LEU A 97 23.62 3.94 3.62
N GLU A 98 22.34 4.07 3.26
CA GLU A 98 21.87 3.76 1.91
C GLU A 98 22.56 4.62 0.85
N ALA A 99 22.72 5.92 1.10
CA ALA A 99 23.42 6.82 0.19
C ALA A 99 24.92 6.49 0.09
N ASP A 100 25.56 6.20 1.23
CA ASP A 100 26.99 5.88 1.32
C ASP A 100 27.34 4.56 0.59
N GLU A 101 26.45 3.56 0.65
CA GLU A 101 26.66 2.24 0.08
C GLU A 101 26.09 2.09 -1.35
N ALA A 102 25.37 3.09 -1.87
CA ALA A 102 24.72 3.10 -3.19
C ALA A 102 25.64 2.70 -4.36
N HIS A 103 26.91 3.11 -4.31
CA HIS A 103 27.87 2.94 -5.40
C HIS A 103 29.00 1.95 -5.05
N ARG A 104 28.87 1.24 -3.93
CA ARG A 104 29.89 0.30 -3.45
C ARG A 104 29.58 -1.11 -3.94
N GLU A 105 30.58 -1.79 -4.51
CA GLU A 105 30.41 -3.13 -5.10
C GLU A 105 29.83 -4.14 -4.09
N ASP A 106 30.27 -4.11 -2.84
CA ASP A 106 29.80 -5.01 -1.78
C ASP A 106 28.80 -4.36 -0.80
N GLY A 107 28.25 -3.19 -1.15
CA GLY A 107 27.32 -2.46 -0.29
C GLY A 107 26.00 -3.19 -0.03
N THR A 108 25.68 -4.18 -0.86
CA THR A 108 24.47 -5.02 -0.73
C THR A 108 24.67 -6.26 0.16
N GLU A 109 25.88 -6.47 0.70
CA GLU A 109 26.23 -7.67 1.47
C GLU A 109 26.29 -7.44 2.99
N LEU A 110 26.11 -6.20 3.44
CA LEU A 110 26.30 -5.80 4.84
C LEU A 110 25.40 -6.58 5.79
N LEU A 111 24.08 -6.60 5.54
CA LEU A 111 23.15 -7.27 6.44
C LEU A 111 23.39 -8.77 6.50
N ARG A 112 23.73 -9.40 5.36
CA ARG A 112 24.05 -10.83 5.32
C ARG A 112 25.27 -11.14 6.19
N ARG A 113 26.34 -10.36 6.05
CA ARG A 113 27.57 -10.52 6.85
C ARG A 113 27.29 -10.29 8.34
N ALA A 114 26.45 -9.31 8.67
CA ALA A 114 26.09 -9.02 10.06
C ALA A 114 25.24 -10.13 10.72
N LEU A 115 24.39 -10.82 9.94
CA LEU A 115 23.53 -11.91 10.42
C LEU A 115 24.22 -13.28 10.47
N GLU A 116 25.29 -13.49 9.71
CA GLU A 116 26.06 -14.74 9.64
C GLU A 116 26.47 -15.32 11.02
N PRO A 117 27.02 -14.55 11.98
CA PRO A 117 27.40 -15.10 13.28
C PRO A 117 26.21 -15.50 14.17
N LEU A 118 24.98 -15.06 13.86
CA LEU A 118 23.83 -15.24 14.74
C LEU A 118 23.13 -16.60 14.58
N GLY A 119 23.61 -17.44 13.66
CA GLY A 119 22.97 -18.71 13.29
C GLY A 119 22.70 -19.68 14.44
N ARG A 120 23.41 -19.53 15.57
CA ARG A 120 23.23 -20.34 16.80
C ARG A 120 22.24 -19.71 17.80
N LYS A 121 22.07 -18.38 17.79
CA LYS A 121 21.23 -17.63 18.74
C LYS A 121 19.76 -17.63 18.33
N TYR A 122 19.48 -17.47 17.03
CA TYR A 122 18.10 -17.42 16.52
C TYR A 122 17.82 -18.55 15.55
N ASP A 123 16.59 -19.02 15.59
CA ASP A 123 16.05 -19.99 14.64
C ASP A 123 15.59 -19.25 13.36
N PHE A 124 14.99 -18.06 13.55
CA PHE A 124 14.49 -17.18 12.49
C PHE A 124 15.00 -15.75 12.62
N ALA A 125 15.28 -15.12 11.48
CA ALA A 125 15.39 -13.66 11.35
C ALA A 125 14.30 -13.16 10.40
N ILE A 126 13.46 -12.22 10.84
CA ILE A 126 12.44 -11.55 10.02
C ILE A 126 12.94 -10.14 9.71
N ILE A 127 12.99 -9.75 8.46
CA ILE A 127 13.47 -8.44 8.02
C ILE A 127 12.30 -7.61 7.51
N ASP A 128 11.96 -6.52 8.21
CA ASP A 128 10.99 -5.54 7.74
C ASP A 128 11.65 -4.56 6.79
N CYS A 129 11.16 -4.45 5.56
CA CYS A 129 11.81 -3.65 4.53
C CYS A 129 11.02 -2.37 4.23
N ALA A 130 11.76 -1.29 3.97
CA ALA A 130 11.21 -0.05 3.44
C ALA A 130 10.46 -0.26 2.10
N PRO A 131 9.51 0.63 1.73
CA PRO A 131 8.75 0.52 0.49
C PRO A 131 9.53 0.91 -0.79
N HIS A 132 10.78 1.36 -0.71
CA HIS A 132 11.55 1.79 -1.88
C HIS A 132 12.59 0.75 -2.33
N VAL A 133 12.85 0.70 -3.64
CA VAL A 133 13.92 -0.13 -4.21
C VAL A 133 15.23 0.62 -4.06
N GLY A 134 16.14 0.07 -3.26
CA GLY A 134 17.45 0.65 -3.01
C GLY A 134 18.41 -0.35 -2.38
N VAL A 135 19.52 0.14 -1.82
CA VAL A 135 20.56 -0.71 -1.24
C VAL A 135 20.05 -1.43 0.02
N LEU A 136 19.15 -0.81 0.79
CA LEU A 136 18.60 -1.45 1.98
C LEU A 136 17.74 -2.67 1.63
N MET A 137 16.85 -2.53 0.62
CA MET A 137 16.06 -3.66 0.12
C MET A 137 16.96 -4.76 -0.47
N ARG A 138 18.01 -4.39 -1.22
CA ARG A 138 18.97 -5.38 -1.75
C ARG A 138 19.72 -6.10 -0.63
N ASN A 139 20.13 -5.41 0.44
CA ASN A 139 20.71 -6.03 1.62
C ASN A 139 19.77 -7.06 2.26
N ALA A 140 18.49 -6.70 2.41
CA ALA A 140 17.48 -7.62 2.93
C ALA A 140 17.32 -8.87 2.05
N LEU A 141 17.23 -8.68 0.73
CA LEU A 141 17.12 -9.80 -0.23
C LEU A 141 18.37 -10.68 -0.23
N THR A 142 19.56 -10.08 -0.26
CA THR A 142 20.84 -10.79 -0.23
C THR A 142 21.02 -11.60 1.07
N ALA A 143 20.51 -11.10 2.20
CA ALA A 143 20.52 -11.80 3.48
C ALA A 143 19.44 -12.89 3.59
N ALA A 144 18.40 -12.84 2.78
CA ALA A 144 17.22 -13.70 2.88
C ALA A 144 17.44 -15.10 2.29
N THR A 145 16.81 -16.08 2.93
CA THR A 145 16.54 -17.42 2.37
C THR A 145 15.14 -17.47 1.76
N ASP A 146 14.22 -16.68 2.29
CA ASP A 146 12.82 -16.62 1.85
C ASP A 146 12.35 -15.16 1.78
N VAL A 147 11.44 -14.89 0.86
CA VAL A 147 10.83 -13.58 0.68
C VAL A 147 9.32 -13.73 0.74
N ILE A 148 8.69 -12.91 1.56
CA ILE A 148 7.24 -12.79 1.65
C ILE A 148 6.82 -11.46 1.05
N ILE A 149 5.91 -11.52 0.08
CA ILE A 149 5.35 -10.33 -0.59
C ILE A 149 3.89 -10.20 -0.14
N PRO A 150 3.58 -9.36 0.87
CA PRO A 150 2.20 -9.11 1.26
C PRO A 150 1.49 -8.29 0.19
N VAL A 151 0.30 -8.74 -0.22
CA VAL A 151 -0.53 -8.10 -1.24
C VAL A 151 -1.91 -7.84 -0.69
N GLU A 152 -2.37 -6.60 -0.75
CA GLU A 152 -3.74 -6.27 -0.33
C GLU A 152 -4.74 -6.84 -1.32
N THR A 153 -5.90 -7.33 -0.89
CA THR A 153 -6.97 -7.73 -1.81
C THR A 153 -7.89 -6.55 -2.15
N GLY A 154 -7.28 -5.45 -2.62
CA GLY A 154 -7.95 -4.22 -3.04
C GLY A 154 -7.75 -3.94 -4.53
N TYR A 155 -8.59 -3.08 -5.10
CA TYR A 155 -8.64 -2.78 -6.55
C TYR A 155 -7.28 -2.63 -7.24
N PHE A 156 -6.45 -1.71 -6.75
CA PHE A 156 -5.15 -1.40 -7.36
C PHE A 156 -4.09 -2.49 -7.19
N SER A 157 -4.35 -3.48 -6.34
CA SER A 157 -3.36 -4.48 -5.99
C SER A 157 -3.09 -5.46 -7.11
N LEU A 158 -4.10 -5.89 -7.88
CA LEU A 158 -3.87 -6.82 -9.00
C LEU A 158 -3.06 -6.16 -10.14
N HIS A 159 -3.39 -4.92 -10.49
CA HIS A 159 -2.74 -4.24 -11.62
C HIS A 159 -1.27 -3.91 -11.33
N GLY A 160 -0.94 -3.58 -10.08
CA GLY A 160 0.44 -3.34 -9.64
C GLY A 160 1.24 -4.62 -9.35
N LEU A 161 0.57 -5.73 -9.00
CA LEU A 161 1.24 -6.92 -8.49
C LEU A 161 2.19 -7.56 -9.51
N THR A 162 1.77 -7.74 -10.76
CA THR A 162 2.62 -8.38 -11.78
C THR A 162 3.93 -7.64 -11.97
N ARG A 163 3.88 -6.30 -12.10
CA ARG A 163 5.07 -5.46 -12.26
C ARG A 163 5.93 -5.47 -10.99
N GLN A 164 5.30 -5.49 -9.83
CA GLN A 164 6.01 -5.60 -8.55
C GLN A 164 6.76 -6.92 -8.43
N LEU A 165 6.10 -8.05 -8.74
CA LEU A 165 6.72 -9.37 -8.73
C LEU A 165 7.91 -9.42 -9.69
N ALA A 166 7.72 -9.02 -10.95
CA ALA A 166 8.81 -8.97 -11.93
C ALA A 166 10.01 -8.14 -11.44
N THR A 167 9.74 -7.03 -10.76
CA THR A 167 10.81 -6.21 -10.19
C THR A 167 11.53 -6.92 -9.05
N ILE A 168 10.79 -7.49 -8.09
CA ILE A 168 11.38 -8.22 -6.96
C ILE A 168 12.17 -9.43 -7.47
N GLU A 169 11.67 -10.14 -8.48
CA GLU A 169 12.41 -11.22 -9.14
C GLU A 169 13.72 -10.74 -9.76
N GLY A 170 13.69 -9.62 -10.50
CA GLY A 170 14.91 -9.04 -11.06
C GLY A 170 15.94 -8.71 -9.98
N LEU A 171 15.47 -8.21 -8.81
CA LEU A 171 16.34 -7.96 -7.66
C LEU A 171 16.87 -9.25 -7.05
N VAL A 172 16.03 -10.26 -6.85
CA VAL A 172 16.39 -11.59 -6.32
C VAL A 172 17.41 -12.27 -7.23
N ASN A 173 17.19 -12.28 -8.55
CA ASN A 173 18.12 -12.83 -9.53
C ASN A 173 19.48 -12.11 -9.47
N GLY A 174 19.45 -10.78 -9.28
CA GLY A 174 20.66 -9.97 -9.11
C GLY A 174 21.48 -10.31 -7.85
N THR A 175 20.91 -11.02 -6.87
CA THR A 175 21.66 -11.49 -5.69
C THR A 175 22.55 -12.69 -6.00
N GLY A 176 22.30 -13.41 -7.10
CA GLY A 176 22.98 -14.66 -7.42
C GLY A 176 22.65 -15.83 -6.46
N ARG A 177 21.61 -15.70 -5.64
CA ARG A 177 21.20 -16.69 -4.64
C ARG A 177 19.86 -17.31 -5.00
N ARG A 178 19.65 -18.55 -4.54
CA ARG A 178 18.33 -19.19 -4.57
C ARG A 178 17.52 -18.70 -3.37
N ILE A 179 16.44 -17.97 -3.65
CA ILE A 179 15.56 -17.38 -2.63
C ILE A 179 14.14 -17.87 -2.89
N ASN A 180 13.48 -18.35 -1.85
CA ASN A 180 12.08 -18.80 -1.93
C ASN A 180 11.13 -17.62 -1.87
N VAL A 181 10.56 -17.23 -3.00
CA VAL A 181 9.61 -16.10 -3.06
C VAL A 181 8.17 -16.63 -2.92
N ARG A 182 7.41 -16.07 -1.97
CA ARG A 182 5.99 -16.38 -1.77
C ARG A 182 5.14 -15.12 -1.60
N VAL A 183 3.89 -15.17 -2.04
CA VAL A 183 2.92 -14.09 -2.01
C VAL A 183 1.90 -14.34 -0.90
N LEU A 184 1.69 -13.35 -0.03
CA LEU A 184 0.73 -13.43 1.08
C LEU A 184 -0.46 -12.52 0.80
N ALA A 185 -1.65 -13.10 0.64
CA ALA A 185 -2.87 -12.30 0.58
C ALA A 185 -3.13 -11.67 1.97
N ASN A 186 -3.08 -10.34 2.03
CA ASN A 186 -3.18 -9.55 3.25
C ASN A 186 -4.39 -8.62 3.21
N HIS A 187 -4.86 -8.21 4.40
CA HIS A 187 -6.01 -7.32 4.59
C HIS A 187 -7.27 -7.79 3.85
N TYR A 188 -7.49 -9.10 3.81
CA TYR A 188 -8.61 -9.68 3.07
C TYR A 188 -9.96 -9.39 3.75
N ASP A 189 -10.82 -8.61 3.10
CA ASP A 189 -12.19 -8.38 3.55
C ASP A 189 -13.18 -9.25 2.77
N VAL A 190 -13.48 -10.42 3.34
CA VAL A 190 -14.42 -11.42 2.80
C VAL A 190 -15.81 -10.86 2.48
N ARG A 191 -16.22 -9.76 3.14
CA ARG A 191 -17.54 -9.14 2.93
C ARG A 191 -17.63 -8.47 1.57
N THR A 192 -16.50 -8.05 1.02
CA THR A 192 -16.46 -7.39 -0.29
C THR A 192 -16.42 -8.43 -1.41
N LYS A 193 -17.26 -8.23 -2.43
CA LYS A 193 -17.25 -9.07 -3.63
C LYS A 193 -15.91 -8.97 -4.36
N LEU A 194 -15.39 -7.74 -4.46
CA LEU A 194 -14.10 -7.45 -5.08
C LEU A 194 -12.95 -8.23 -4.45
N ALA A 195 -12.81 -8.23 -3.11
CA ALA A 195 -11.73 -8.98 -2.47
C ALA A 195 -11.83 -10.49 -2.75
N ARG A 196 -13.06 -11.04 -2.81
CA ARG A 196 -13.28 -12.46 -3.16
C ARG A 196 -12.83 -12.78 -4.59
N GLU A 197 -13.16 -11.92 -5.55
CA GLU A 197 -12.73 -12.06 -6.94
C GLU A 197 -11.22 -11.93 -7.08
N ILE A 198 -10.61 -10.95 -6.39
CA ILE A 198 -9.16 -10.76 -6.36
C ILE A 198 -8.47 -11.98 -5.77
N LEU A 199 -8.94 -12.51 -4.65
CA LEU A 199 -8.34 -13.68 -4.01
C LEU A 199 -8.47 -14.93 -4.91
N ALA A 200 -9.60 -15.10 -5.61
CA ALA A 200 -9.77 -16.19 -6.56
C ALA A 200 -8.78 -16.08 -7.73
N GLU A 201 -8.58 -14.89 -8.27
CA GLU A 201 -7.59 -14.63 -9.32
C GLU A 201 -6.15 -14.82 -8.82
N LEU A 202 -5.84 -14.39 -7.59
CA LEU A 202 -4.54 -14.62 -6.98
C LEU A 202 -4.25 -16.12 -6.86
N ARG A 203 -5.23 -16.91 -6.38
CA ARG A 203 -5.12 -18.37 -6.30
C ARG A 203 -4.93 -19.00 -7.67
N ARG A 204 -5.69 -18.56 -8.67
CA ARG A 204 -5.63 -19.10 -10.03
C ARG A 204 -4.29 -18.79 -10.73
N LYS A 205 -3.78 -17.57 -10.57
CA LYS A 205 -2.57 -17.10 -11.25
C LYS A 205 -1.29 -17.51 -10.51
N PHE A 206 -1.29 -17.45 -9.17
CA PHE A 206 -0.10 -17.57 -8.33
C PHE A 206 -0.14 -18.81 -7.43
N GLU A 207 -0.91 -19.86 -7.75
CA GLU A 207 -1.12 -21.05 -6.91
C GLU A 207 0.18 -21.59 -6.28
N HIS A 208 1.23 -21.72 -7.07
CA HIS A 208 2.51 -22.31 -6.65
C HIS A 208 3.34 -21.43 -5.71
N VAL A 209 3.00 -20.15 -5.58
CA VAL A 209 3.78 -19.19 -4.79
C VAL A 209 2.92 -18.46 -3.77
N LEU A 210 1.60 -18.59 -3.83
CA LEU A 210 0.67 -18.02 -2.88
C LEU A 210 0.66 -18.86 -1.59
N PHE A 211 0.71 -18.19 -0.44
CA PHE A 211 0.41 -18.85 0.83
C PHE A 211 -1.02 -19.38 0.82
N SER A 212 -1.23 -20.57 1.39
CA SER A 212 -2.56 -21.09 1.68
C SER A 212 -3.27 -20.21 2.72
N THR A 213 -2.50 -19.69 3.67
CA THR A 213 -2.95 -18.74 4.68
C THR A 213 -3.26 -17.38 4.05
N VAL A 214 -4.39 -16.80 4.47
CA VAL A 214 -4.82 -15.45 4.13
C VAL A 214 -4.97 -14.66 5.42
N ILE A 215 -4.40 -13.46 5.48
CA ILE A 215 -4.58 -12.56 6.62
C ILE A 215 -5.83 -11.72 6.38
N ASN A 216 -6.86 -11.94 7.19
CA ASN A 216 -8.12 -11.22 7.10
C ASN A 216 -7.98 -9.79 7.62
N PHE A 217 -8.81 -8.89 7.10
CA PHE A 217 -8.96 -7.57 7.68
C PHE A 217 -9.44 -7.69 9.14
N ASN A 218 -8.65 -7.17 10.07
CA ASN A 218 -8.96 -7.22 11.50
C ASN A 218 -8.55 -5.91 12.18
N THR A 219 -9.49 -5.23 12.84
CA THR A 219 -9.22 -3.96 13.53
C THR A 219 -8.25 -4.12 14.69
N LYS A 220 -8.25 -5.29 15.37
CA LYS A 220 -7.39 -5.59 16.51
C LYS A 220 -5.90 -5.58 16.16
N LEU A 221 -5.54 -5.81 14.89
CA LEU A 221 -4.15 -5.68 14.44
C LEU A 221 -3.69 -4.22 14.54
N LYS A 222 -4.55 -3.28 14.15
CA LYS A 222 -4.25 -1.84 14.24
C LYS A 222 -4.28 -1.34 15.68
N GLU A 223 -5.29 -1.76 16.44
CA GLU A 223 -5.40 -1.44 17.87
C GLU A 223 -4.17 -1.94 18.65
N GLY A 224 -3.71 -3.17 18.37
CA GLY A 224 -2.50 -3.73 18.96
C GLY A 224 -1.25 -2.90 18.64
N THR A 225 -1.06 -2.51 17.37
CA THR A 225 0.03 -1.59 16.98
C THR A 225 -0.08 -0.25 17.71
N SER A 226 -1.28 0.32 17.87
CA SER A 226 -1.49 1.55 18.65
C SER A 226 -1.20 1.39 20.15
N CYS A 227 -1.29 0.17 20.67
CA CYS A 227 -0.90 -0.18 22.04
C CYS A 227 0.55 -0.67 22.16
N GLY A 228 1.33 -0.67 21.06
CA GLY A 228 2.70 -1.14 21.05
C GLY A 228 2.86 -2.64 21.32
N GLN A 229 1.84 -3.43 20.97
CA GLN A 229 1.79 -4.86 21.27
C GLN A 229 1.53 -5.67 20.00
N PRO A 230 2.26 -6.78 19.78
CA PRO A 230 1.89 -7.71 18.73
C PRO A 230 0.54 -8.36 19.06
N ILE A 231 -0.16 -8.86 18.04
CA ILE A 231 -1.50 -9.44 18.17
C ILE A 231 -1.55 -10.63 19.14
N THR A 232 -0.42 -11.33 19.29
CA THR A 232 -0.27 -12.45 20.21
C THR A 232 -0.38 -12.03 21.68
N GLU A 233 -0.02 -10.79 22.01
CA GLU A 233 -0.13 -10.23 23.36
C GLU A 233 -1.42 -9.41 23.52
N PHE A 234 -1.72 -8.55 22.53
CA PHE A 234 -2.87 -7.65 22.60
C PHE A 234 -4.21 -8.41 22.56
N ALA A 235 -4.35 -9.38 21.64
CA ALA A 235 -5.58 -10.13 21.46
C ALA A 235 -5.31 -11.57 20.98
N PRO A 236 -4.73 -12.44 21.85
CA PRO A 236 -4.28 -13.80 21.50
C PRO A 236 -5.36 -14.70 20.92
N GLU A 237 -6.63 -14.46 21.27
CA GLU A 237 -7.79 -15.25 20.84
C GLU A 237 -8.55 -14.61 19.65
N SER A 238 -7.99 -13.56 19.05
CA SER A 238 -8.59 -12.89 17.89
C SER A 238 -8.46 -13.71 16.61
N ALA A 239 -9.30 -13.39 15.61
CA ALA A 239 -9.13 -13.97 14.27
C ALA A 239 -7.77 -13.59 13.66
N GLY A 240 -7.30 -12.35 13.85
CA GLY A 240 -5.97 -11.93 13.39
C GLY A 240 -4.83 -12.73 14.02
N ALA A 241 -4.91 -13.04 15.32
CA ALA A 241 -3.93 -13.91 15.98
C ALA A 241 -3.93 -15.33 15.39
N ARG A 242 -5.11 -15.88 15.12
CA ARG A 242 -5.23 -17.20 14.45
C ARG A 242 -4.66 -17.19 13.03
N ASP A 243 -4.92 -16.13 12.25
CA ASP A 243 -4.38 -15.99 10.89
C ASP A 243 -2.85 -15.98 10.91
N PHE A 244 -2.22 -15.20 11.81
CA PHE A 244 -0.76 -15.17 11.94
C PHE A 244 -0.17 -16.46 12.53
N GLN A 245 -0.90 -17.16 13.39
CA GLN A 245 -0.51 -18.49 13.85
C GLN A 245 -0.50 -19.51 12.71
N MET A 246 -1.51 -19.49 11.84
CA MET A 246 -1.53 -20.34 10.64
C MET A 246 -0.37 -19.99 9.70
N LEU A 247 -0.09 -18.69 9.51
CA LEU A 247 1.03 -18.25 8.69
C LEU A 247 2.38 -18.73 9.26
N ALA A 248 2.58 -18.62 10.58
CA ALA A 248 3.79 -19.10 11.24
C ALA A 248 4.01 -20.61 11.01
N ARG A 249 2.95 -21.42 11.17
CA ARG A 249 2.99 -22.87 10.93
C ARG A 249 3.27 -23.22 9.47
N GLU A 250 2.67 -22.47 8.54
CA GLU A 250 2.93 -22.63 7.10
C GLU A 250 4.37 -22.22 6.72
N VAL A 251 4.91 -21.20 7.38
CA VAL A 251 6.32 -20.83 7.27
C VAL A 251 7.20 -21.97 7.79
N GLU A 252 6.95 -22.50 8.99
CA GLU A 252 7.74 -23.58 9.58
C GLU A 252 7.72 -24.88 8.77
N SER A 253 6.55 -25.26 8.23
CA SER A 253 6.39 -26.49 7.45
C SER A 253 6.94 -26.40 6.03
N GLY A 254 6.94 -25.21 5.41
CA GLY A 254 7.38 -24.98 4.03
C GLY A 254 8.90 -24.99 3.84
N SER A 255 9.62 -25.95 4.43
CA SER A 255 11.09 -25.98 4.45
C SER A 255 11.74 -26.86 3.38
N ALA A 256 11.02 -27.35 2.38
CA ALA A 256 11.62 -28.14 1.30
C ALA A 256 10.88 -28.01 -0.05
N ALA A 257 11.62 -27.60 -1.08
CA ALA A 257 11.32 -27.76 -2.50
C ALA A 257 10.05 -27.10 -3.05
N MET A 258 10.13 -25.82 -3.39
CA MET A 258 9.51 -25.34 -4.63
C MET A 258 10.61 -24.65 -5.42
N GLU A 259 10.68 -24.89 -6.74
CA GLU A 259 11.54 -24.14 -7.67
C GLU A 259 10.87 -22.78 -7.91
N PRO A 260 11.24 -21.70 -7.18
CA PRO A 260 10.41 -20.51 -7.04
C PRO A 260 10.71 -19.43 -8.10
N SER A 261 11.70 -19.64 -8.96
CA SER A 261 12.13 -18.64 -9.96
C SER A 261 11.47 -18.87 -11.32
N GLU A 262 11.35 -20.12 -11.80
CA GLU A 262 10.80 -20.37 -13.14
C GLU A 262 9.29 -20.12 -13.23
N ALA A 263 8.52 -20.44 -12.18
CA ALA A 263 7.07 -20.29 -12.19
C ALA A 263 6.62 -18.84 -12.12
N ILE A 264 7.27 -18.02 -11.29
CA ILE A 264 6.99 -16.58 -11.22
C ILE A 264 7.52 -15.89 -12.48
N HIS A 265 8.69 -16.28 -13.00
CA HIS A 265 9.25 -15.70 -14.22
C HIS A 265 8.37 -16.00 -15.44
N ALA A 266 7.93 -17.25 -15.61
CA ALA A 266 7.01 -17.64 -16.67
C ALA A 266 5.66 -16.93 -16.55
N LEU A 267 5.20 -16.64 -15.34
CA LEU A 267 3.95 -15.93 -15.08
C LEU A 267 4.08 -14.42 -15.33
N ALA A 268 5.18 -13.80 -14.89
CA ALA A 268 5.51 -12.40 -15.16
C ALA A 268 5.68 -12.15 -16.66
N GLU A 269 6.38 -13.05 -17.38
CA GLU A 269 6.50 -13.05 -18.83
C GLU A 269 5.13 -13.20 -19.53
N ARG A 270 4.32 -14.18 -19.13
CA ARG A 270 2.99 -14.41 -19.72
C ARG A 270 2.05 -13.22 -19.51
N LEU A 271 2.05 -12.64 -18.32
CA LEU A 271 1.21 -11.50 -17.96
C LEU A 271 1.72 -10.19 -18.57
N GLY A 272 3.02 -10.01 -18.74
CA GLY A 272 3.59 -8.89 -19.49
C GLY A 272 3.06 -8.88 -20.93
N ARG A 273 3.13 -10.03 -21.61
CA ARG A 273 2.59 -10.20 -22.97
C ARG A 273 1.07 -9.99 -23.05
N GLU A 274 0.32 -10.36 -22.01
CA GLU A 274 -1.14 -10.18 -21.93
C GLU A 274 -1.50 -8.70 -21.71
N THR A 275 -0.74 -7.99 -20.87
CA THR A 275 -0.88 -6.55 -20.65
C THR A 275 -0.52 -5.76 -21.92
N ASP A 276 0.55 -6.13 -22.61
CA ASP A 276 0.97 -5.49 -23.87
C ASP A 276 -0.07 -5.71 -24.99
N ARG A 277 -0.71 -6.89 -25.04
CA ARG A 277 -1.81 -7.16 -25.97
C ARG A 277 -3.03 -6.29 -25.70
N LEU A 278 -3.38 -6.06 -24.43
CA LEU A 278 -4.50 -5.21 -24.03
C LEU A 278 -4.24 -3.73 -24.32
N VAL A 279 -3.00 -3.29 -24.20
CA VAL A 279 -2.57 -1.93 -24.57
C VAL A 279 -2.54 -1.77 -26.10
N ALA A 280 -2.04 -2.76 -26.84
CA ALA A 280 -2.03 -2.75 -28.30
C ALA A 280 -3.44 -2.80 -28.92
N ALA A 281 -4.37 -3.52 -28.29
CA ALA A 281 -5.77 -3.58 -28.69
C ALA A 281 -6.55 -2.26 -28.47
N ARG A 282 -5.96 -1.29 -27.76
CA ARG A 282 -6.53 0.03 -27.48
C ARG A 282 -5.89 1.19 -28.26
N ALA A 283 -4.95 0.93 -29.18
CA ALA A 283 -4.46 1.96 -30.09
C ALA A 283 -5.55 2.30 -31.13
N PRO A 284 -6.06 3.55 -31.21
CA PRO A 284 -7.08 3.88 -32.20
C PRO A 284 -6.48 3.96 -33.60
N LEU A 285 -7.19 3.32 -34.52
CA LEU A 285 -7.29 3.67 -35.94
C LEU A 285 -7.23 5.19 -36.16
N MET A 286 -6.07 5.71 -36.54
CA MET A 286 -5.93 7.04 -37.15
C MET A 286 -4.98 6.93 -38.35
N THR A 287 -5.43 6.22 -39.38
CA THR A 287 -4.96 6.43 -40.75
C THR A 287 -6.19 6.66 -41.61
N ARG A 288 -6.49 7.93 -41.89
CA ARG A 288 -7.15 8.37 -43.12
C ARG A 288 -7.01 9.88 -43.28
N ASP A 289 -6.13 10.22 -44.23
CA ASP A 289 -6.19 11.32 -45.18
C ASP A 289 -6.74 12.68 -44.73
N ARG A 290 -5.84 13.66 -44.58
CA ARG A 290 -6.08 15.04 -45.03
C ARG A 290 -4.81 15.64 -45.63
N GLU A 291 -4.91 16.02 -46.88
CA GLU A 291 -3.98 16.87 -47.63
C GLU A 291 -3.78 18.25 -46.98
N PRO A 292 -2.68 18.97 -47.30
CA PRO A 292 -2.28 20.17 -46.59
C PRO A 292 -3.04 21.40 -47.09
N VAL A 293 -3.52 22.24 -46.16
CA VAL A 293 -4.00 23.59 -46.47
C VAL A 293 -3.20 24.63 -45.68
N ALA A 294 -2.82 25.66 -46.41
CA ALA A 294 -1.78 26.64 -46.14
C ALA A 294 -2.06 27.64 -45.00
N ALA A 295 -0.97 28.31 -44.61
CA ALA A 295 -0.84 29.35 -43.61
C ALA A 295 -1.73 30.59 -43.85
N GLY A 296 -2.23 31.17 -42.75
CA GLY A 296 -2.90 32.47 -42.70
C GLY A 296 -2.81 33.08 -41.31
N ALA A 297 -2.42 34.35 -41.24
CA ALA A 297 -1.87 35.02 -40.06
C ALA A 297 -2.89 35.80 -39.19
N THR A 298 -2.41 36.20 -38.00
CA THR A 298 -2.87 37.30 -37.10
C THR A 298 -4.20 37.10 -36.35
N ARG A 299 -4.40 37.55 -35.09
CA ARG A 299 -4.00 38.81 -34.47
C ARG A 299 -4.19 38.76 -32.94
N THR A 300 -3.23 39.30 -32.20
CA THR A 300 -3.22 39.51 -30.75
C THR A 300 -4.12 40.69 -30.35
N VAL A 301 -4.91 40.56 -29.27
CA VAL A 301 -5.46 41.71 -28.54
C VAL A 301 -5.33 41.47 -27.03
N ALA A 302 -4.53 42.31 -26.38
CA ALA A 302 -4.33 42.36 -24.93
C ALA A 302 -5.35 43.31 -24.28
N ARG A 303 -5.81 43.01 -23.05
CA ARG A 303 -6.37 43.98 -22.09
C ARG A 303 -6.07 43.57 -20.63
N PRO A 304 -6.06 44.53 -19.68
CA PRO A 304 -5.04 44.61 -18.64
C PRO A 304 -5.47 44.10 -17.24
N LEU A 305 -4.45 43.77 -16.43
CA LEU A 305 -4.54 43.34 -15.02
C LEU A 305 -4.96 44.49 -14.09
N VAL A 306 -5.98 44.25 -13.26
CA VAL A 306 -6.36 45.08 -12.11
C VAL A 306 -5.85 44.42 -10.82
N ARG A 307 -5.14 45.18 -9.98
CA ARG A 307 -4.66 44.73 -8.66
C ARG A 307 -5.80 44.77 -7.63
N PRO A 308 -5.95 43.80 -6.71
CA PRO A 308 -6.91 43.92 -5.63
C PRO A 308 -6.33 44.65 -4.40
N SER A 309 -7.18 45.49 -3.81
CA SER A 309 -6.96 46.18 -2.53
C SER A 309 -7.23 45.25 -1.34
N VAL A 310 -6.42 45.41 -0.30
CA VAL A 310 -6.50 44.70 0.98
C VAL A 310 -7.61 45.29 1.86
N VAL A 311 -8.43 44.43 2.49
CA VAL A 311 -9.39 44.81 3.55
C VAL A 311 -9.07 43.97 4.82
N PRO A 312 -9.06 44.56 6.03
CA PRO A 312 -8.59 43.86 7.22
C PRO A 312 -9.70 43.03 7.91
N SER A 313 -9.28 41.90 8.49
CA SER A 313 -10.09 40.92 9.22
C SER A 313 -10.51 41.40 10.63
N ARG A 314 -11.75 41.09 11.03
CA ARG A 314 -12.20 41.13 12.44
C ARG A 314 -12.36 39.70 13.00
N PRO A 315 -12.13 39.49 14.31
CA PRO A 315 -12.15 38.17 14.93
C PRO A 315 -13.59 37.71 15.24
N VAL A 316 -13.84 36.40 15.14
CA VAL A 316 -15.13 35.76 15.45
C VAL A 316 -15.04 35.01 16.78
N GLU A 317 -15.93 35.31 17.72
CA GLU A 317 -16.11 34.62 19.00
C GLU A 317 -16.73 33.23 18.83
N ARG A 318 -16.26 32.27 19.63
CA ARG A 318 -16.77 30.89 19.69
C ARG A 318 -18.05 30.82 20.52
N VAL A 319 -19.13 30.31 19.93
CA VAL A 319 -20.34 29.87 20.65
C VAL A 319 -20.34 28.34 20.74
N ALA A 320 -20.45 27.79 21.95
CA ALA A 320 -20.59 26.37 22.22
C ALA A 320 -22.08 25.94 22.10
N MET A 321 -22.34 24.80 21.47
CA MET A 321 -23.67 24.17 21.41
C MET A 321 -23.64 22.82 22.17
N PRO A 322 -24.68 22.49 22.97
CA PRO A 322 -24.71 21.26 23.76
C PRO A 322 -25.20 20.05 22.95
N MET A 323 -24.53 18.92 23.15
CA MET A 323 -24.86 17.61 22.57
C MET A 323 -26.03 16.95 23.32
N ARG A 324 -26.97 16.31 22.60
CA ARG A 324 -27.97 15.38 23.16
C ARG A 324 -27.59 13.91 22.88
N PRO A 325 -27.97 12.96 23.74
CA PRO A 325 -27.58 11.55 23.59
C PRO A 325 -28.45 10.81 22.55
N PHE A 326 -27.81 9.89 21.82
CA PHE A 326 -28.41 9.02 20.79
C PHE A 326 -29.23 7.87 21.42
N GLU A 327 -30.47 7.69 20.96
CA GLU A 327 -31.26 6.48 21.20
C GLU A 327 -30.95 5.38 20.16
N ARG A 328 -30.90 4.13 20.62
CA ARG A 328 -30.64 2.93 19.80
C ARG A 328 -31.88 2.54 18.99
N VAL A 329 -31.75 2.44 17.67
CA VAL A 329 -32.76 1.85 16.80
C VAL A 329 -32.50 0.34 16.67
N ALA A 330 -33.52 -0.48 16.97
CA ALA A 330 -33.49 -1.94 16.85
C ALA A 330 -33.71 -2.40 15.40
N VAL A 331 -32.99 -3.44 14.97
CA VAL A 331 -33.14 -4.10 13.66
C VAL A 331 -34.15 -5.25 13.76
N PRO A 332 -35.15 -5.36 12.87
CA PRO A 332 -36.11 -6.46 12.92
C PRO A 332 -35.50 -7.78 12.39
N PRO A 333 -35.85 -8.94 12.98
CA PRO A 333 -35.37 -10.24 12.54
C PRO A 333 -36.24 -10.80 11.41
N GLY A 334 -35.62 -11.13 10.28
CA GLY A 334 -36.28 -11.92 9.22
C GLY A 334 -35.90 -11.50 7.81
N LEU A 335 -34.71 -11.89 7.34
CA LEU A 335 -34.45 -11.99 5.90
C LEU A 335 -33.37 -13.07 5.64
N VAL A 336 -33.71 -14.32 5.96
CA VAL A 336 -32.96 -15.50 5.51
C VAL A 336 -33.94 -16.41 4.78
N ALA A 337 -34.07 -16.22 3.45
CA ALA A 337 -34.56 -17.24 2.55
C ALA A 337 -34.32 -16.86 1.07
N GLN A 338 -33.57 -17.73 0.40
CA GLN A 338 -33.64 -18.06 -1.03
C GLN A 338 -33.15 -17.04 -2.08
N ARG A 339 -31.96 -17.31 -2.64
CA ARG A 339 -31.76 -17.51 -4.09
C ARG A 339 -30.44 -18.27 -4.32
N ARG A 340 -30.54 -19.57 -4.62
CA ARG A 340 -29.51 -20.31 -5.35
C ARG A 340 -29.70 -19.95 -6.82
N GLU A 341 -28.96 -18.96 -7.31
CA GLU A 341 -28.78 -18.76 -8.75
C GLU A 341 -27.45 -19.39 -9.15
N THR A 342 -27.55 -20.34 -10.07
CA THR A 342 -26.46 -20.99 -10.77
C THR A 342 -25.55 -19.95 -11.43
N LEU A 343 -24.25 -19.96 -11.08
CA LEU A 343 -23.23 -19.16 -11.75
C LEU A 343 -23.15 -19.54 -13.24
N PRO A 344 -23.21 -18.58 -14.19
CA PRO A 344 -22.96 -18.85 -15.59
C PRO A 344 -21.50 -19.25 -15.82
N ALA A 345 -21.29 -20.07 -16.85
CA ALA A 345 -19.98 -20.54 -17.29
C ALA A 345 -19.02 -19.39 -17.65
N ALA A 346 -17.73 -19.69 -17.46
CA ALA A 346 -16.54 -18.85 -17.60
C ALA A 346 -16.59 -17.76 -18.69
N ALA A 347 -16.46 -16.50 -18.26
CA ALA A 347 -16.04 -15.38 -19.10
C ALA A 347 -14.57 -15.04 -18.78
N GLY A 348 -13.78 -14.73 -19.81
CA GLY A 348 -12.33 -14.55 -19.73
C GLY A 348 -11.87 -13.34 -18.91
N ALA A 349 -10.57 -13.31 -18.57
CA ALA A 349 -9.94 -12.35 -17.65
C ALA A 349 -10.16 -10.86 -18.00
N ASP A 350 -10.35 -10.51 -19.28
CA ASP A 350 -10.56 -9.12 -19.72
C ASP A 350 -11.93 -8.55 -19.33
N ASP A 351 -12.92 -9.43 -19.17
CA ASP A 351 -14.29 -9.07 -18.81
C ASP A 351 -14.39 -8.72 -17.32
N LEU A 352 -13.60 -9.38 -16.47
CA LEU A 352 -13.58 -9.14 -15.03
C LEU A 352 -12.93 -7.79 -14.68
N HIS A 353 -11.82 -7.43 -15.31
CA HIS A 353 -11.18 -6.12 -15.10
C HIS A 353 -12.13 -4.97 -15.46
N THR A 354 -12.79 -5.08 -16.62
CA THR A 354 -13.77 -4.07 -17.06
C THR A 354 -14.98 -3.97 -16.10
N ARG A 355 -15.45 -5.09 -15.54
CA ARG A 355 -16.56 -5.13 -14.57
C ARG A 355 -16.18 -4.56 -13.20
N ILE A 356 -14.95 -4.77 -12.76
CA ILE A 356 -14.43 -4.26 -11.48
C ILE A 356 -14.22 -2.74 -11.57
N ASP A 357 -13.62 -2.24 -12.64
CA ASP A 357 -13.45 -0.80 -12.91
C ASP A 357 -14.82 -0.10 -12.93
N ALA A 358 -15.83 -0.72 -13.58
CA ALA A 358 -17.20 -0.22 -13.62
C ALA A 358 -17.90 -0.21 -12.25
N GLN A 359 -17.70 -1.25 -11.42
CA GLN A 359 -18.32 -1.34 -10.07
C GLN A 359 -17.71 -0.37 -9.05
N LEU A 360 -16.46 0.07 -9.24
CA LEU A 360 -15.83 1.05 -8.34
C LEU A 360 -16.14 2.49 -8.75
N ALA A 361 -16.27 2.76 -10.04
CA ALA A 361 -16.82 4.02 -10.54
C ALA A 361 -18.29 4.23 -10.10
N GLU A 362 -19.01 3.15 -9.76
CA GLU A 362 -20.34 3.25 -9.14
C GLU A 362 -20.29 3.74 -7.67
N ILE A 363 -19.14 3.61 -6.98
CA ILE A 363 -19.01 3.85 -5.53
C ILE A 363 -18.15 5.10 -5.23
N TYR A 364 -17.08 5.38 -5.98
CA TYR A 364 -16.14 6.47 -5.77
C TYR A 364 -15.90 7.27 -7.08
N GLY A 365 -15.41 8.50 -6.94
CA GLY A 365 -15.29 9.48 -8.03
C GLY A 365 -16.55 10.35 -8.21
N PRO A 366 -16.60 11.17 -9.27
CA PRO A 366 -17.75 12.00 -9.59
C PRO A 366 -18.86 11.19 -10.26
N ARG A 367 -20.07 11.25 -9.72
CA ARG A 367 -21.26 10.53 -10.20
C ARG A 367 -22.44 11.47 -10.37
N GLN A 368 -23.05 11.45 -11.54
CA GLN A 368 -24.28 12.20 -11.79
C GLN A 368 -25.47 11.51 -11.10
N THR A 369 -26.26 12.28 -10.37
CA THR A 369 -27.48 11.83 -9.68
C THR A 369 -28.62 12.81 -9.95
N PRO A 370 -29.89 12.45 -9.70
CA PRO A 370 -31.00 13.40 -9.82
C PRO A 370 -30.87 14.65 -8.95
N GLY A 371 -30.04 14.61 -7.89
CA GLY A 371 -29.78 15.74 -6.98
C GLY A 371 -28.47 16.48 -7.28
N GLY A 372 -27.86 16.26 -8.44
CA GLY A 372 -26.58 16.87 -8.84
C GLY A 372 -25.44 15.86 -8.94
N VAL A 373 -24.22 16.36 -9.10
CA VAL A 373 -22.99 15.57 -9.22
C VAL A 373 -22.41 15.30 -7.83
N VAL A 374 -22.42 14.04 -7.43
CA VAL A 374 -21.83 13.57 -6.19
C VAL A 374 -20.35 13.29 -6.41
N PHE A 375 -19.48 13.94 -5.67
CA PHE A 375 -18.06 13.64 -5.62
C PHE A 375 -17.79 12.85 -4.36
N ARG A 376 -17.30 11.62 -4.47
CA ARG A 376 -17.01 10.77 -3.32
C ARG A 376 -15.59 10.21 -3.41
N THR A 377 -14.79 10.41 -2.38
CA THR A 377 -13.40 9.95 -2.32
C THR A 377 -13.07 9.36 -0.95
N ARG A 378 -11.95 8.65 -0.83
CA ARG A 378 -11.53 8.00 0.42
C ARG A 378 -10.11 8.41 0.82
N HIS A 379 -10.02 9.14 1.93
CA HIS A 379 -8.77 9.57 2.57
C HIS A 379 -8.79 9.24 4.07
N PRO A 380 -8.44 8.00 4.47
CA PRO A 380 -8.54 7.54 5.86
C PRO A 380 -7.84 8.43 6.89
N ALA A 381 -6.64 8.91 6.53
CA ALA A 381 -5.78 9.71 7.38
C ALA A 381 -5.99 11.23 7.25
N ALA A 382 -6.88 11.69 6.37
CA ALA A 382 -7.05 13.12 6.13
C ALA A 382 -7.96 13.77 7.17
N GLU A 383 -7.59 14.94 7.67
CA GLU A 383 -8.46 15.74 8.53
C GLU A 383 -9.51 16.46 7.68
N GLN A 384 -9.11 16.99 6.54
CA GLN A 384 -9.98 17.73 5.62
C GLN A 384 -9.71 17.37 4.16
N VAL A 385 -10.79 17.23 3.41
CA VAL A 385 -10.78 17.11 1.94
C VAL A 385 -11.66 18.20 1.35
N MET A 386 -11.17 18.88 0.33
CA MET A 386 -11.87 19.95 -0.38
C MET A 386 -11.79 19.75 -1.89
N LEU A 387 -12.74 20.33 -2.63
CA LEU A 387 -12.71 20.38 -4.09
C LEU A 387 -12.35 21.79 -4.58
N ALA A 388 -11.47 21.84 -5.57
CA ALA A 388 -11.17 23.05 -6.32
C ALA A 388 -11.26 22.74 -7.81
N GLY A 389 -12.07 23.50 -8.54
CA GLY A 389 -12.26 23.30 -9.96
C GLY A 389 -12.95 24.47 -10.64
N ASP A 390 -13.28 24.27 -11.92
CA ASP A 390 -13.91 25.30 -12.77
C ASP A 390 -15.23 25.83 -12.17
N PHE A 391 -15.93 25.02 -11.38
CA PHE A 391 -17.23 25.36 -10.76
C PHE A 391 -17.15 26.24 -9.50
N ASN A 392 -15.98 26.40 -8.89
CA ASN A 392 -15.77 27.27 -7.72
C ASN A 392 -14.52 28.14 -7.86
N GLY A 393 -14.16 28.49 -9.11
CA GLY A 393 -13.03 29.36 -9.39
C GLY A 393 -11.69 28.85 -8.86
N TRP A 394 -11.53 27.53 -8.71
CA TRP A 394 -10.35 26.90 -8.11
C TRP A 394 -10.07 27.33 -6.66
N MET A 395 -11.11 27.68 -5.89
CA MET A 395 -11.02 28.05 -4.47
C MET A 395 -11.46 26.87 -3.56
N PRO A 396 -10.52 26.12 -2.93
CA PRO A 396 -10.84 24.88 -2.22
C PRO A 396 -11.86 25.07 -1.08
N HIS A 397 -11.74 26.19 -0.35
CA HIS A 397 -12.58 26.48 0.81
C HIS A 397 -14.07 26.67 0.49
N GLU A 398 -14.42 26.88 -0.78
CA GLU A 398 -15.82 26.99 -1.21
C GLU A 398 -16.53 25.64 -1.27
N THR A 399 -15.78 24.53 -1.41
CA THR A 399 -16.36 23.18 -1.52
C THR A 399 -15.67 22.17 -0.60
N PRO A 400 -15.85 22.26 0.73
CA PRO A 400 -15.40 21.21 1.65
C PRO A 400 -16.23 19.94 1.48
N LEU A 401 -15.58 18.77 1.54
CA LEU A 401 -16.26 17.49 1.54
C LEU A 401 -16.60 17.09 2.97
N ALA A 402 -17.83 16.61 3.17
CA ALA A 402 -18.27 16.06 4.44
C ALA A 402 -17.67 14.66 4.63
N ARG A 403 -17.00 14.45 5.77
CA ARG A 403 -16.59 13.10 6.20
C ARG A 403 -17.85 12.31 6.58
N LEU A 404 -18.09 11.20 5.90
CA LEU A 404 -19.27 10.35 6.10
C LEU A 404 -19.07 9.33 7.23
N ASP A 405 -17.84 8.88 7.44
CA ASP A 405 -17.52 7.86 8.44
C ASP A 405 -16.06 7.91 8.92
N GLU A 406 -15.77 7.11 9.95
CA GLU A 406 -14.42 6.93 10.49
C GLU A 406 -13.47 6.21 9.53
N SER A 407 -14.01 5.57 8.47
CA SER A 407 -13.20 4.90 7.44
C SER A 407 -12.52 5.89 6.47
N GLY A 408 -12.85 7.19 6.60
CA GLY A 408 -12.31 8.31 5.83
C GLY A 408 -12.94 8.49 4.48
N VAL A 409 -14.21 8.14 4.33
CA VAL A 409 -14.96 8.50 3.13
C VAL A 409 -15.41 9.95 3.24
N PHE A 410 -15.17 10.72 2.19
CA PHE A 410 -15.52 12.13 2.05
C PHE A 410 -16.47 12.31 0.86
N GLN A 411 -17.47 13.16 1.01
CA GLN A 411 -18.45 13.43 -0.04
C GLN A 411 -18.88 14.89 -0.12
N ALA A 412 -19.05 15.38 -1.34
CA ALA A 412 -19.80 16.60 -1.64
C ALA A 412 -20.82 16.31 -2.76
N THR A 413 -21.86 17.13 -2.84
CA THR A 413 -22.82 17.08 -3.95
C THR A 413 -22.96 18.49 -4.51
N LEU A 414 -22.69 18.65 -5.80
CA LEU A 414 -22.70 19.92 -6.50
C LEU A 414 -23.79 19.93 -7.56
N ASP A 415 -24.57 20.99 -7.59
CA ASP A 415 -25.49 21.26 -8.70
C ASP A 415 -24.71 21.89 -9.86
N LEU A 416 -24.28 21.04 -10.80
CA LEU A 416 -23.51 21.45 -11.97
C LEU A 416 -24.40 21.40 -13.21
N ARG A 417 -24.32 22.44 -14.03
CA ARG A 417 -25.01 22.47 -15.33
C ARG A 417 -24.32 21.49 -16.31
N PRO A 418 -25.00 21.03 -17.37
CA PRO A 418 -24.37 20.24 -18.41
C PRO A 418 -23.13 20.96 -18.96
N GLY A 419 -22.00 20.25 -19.03
CA GLY A 419 -20.71 20.83 -19.34
C GLY A 419 -19.53 19.99 -18.88
N ARG A 420 -18.33 20.39 -19.32
CA ARG A 420 -17.07 19.74 -18.97
C ARG A 420 -16.34 20.60 -17.94
N TYR A 421 -16.04 20.03 -16.78
CA TYR A 421 -15.40 20.73 -15.66
C TYR A 421 -14.11 20.03 -15.28
N ARG A 422 -13.05 20.81 -15.07
CA ARG A 422 -11.78 20.35 -14.49
C ARG A 422 -11.78 20.63 -12.99
N TYR A 423 -11.18 19.72 -12.23
CA TYR A 423 -11.06 19.85 -10.79
C TYR A 423 -9.86 19.08 -10.23
N ARG A 424 -9.53 19.38 -8.97
CA ARG A 424 -8.56 18.70 -8.11
C ARG A 424 -9.11 18.59 -6.69
N LEU A 425 -8.55 17.66 -5.94
CA LEU A 425 -8.76 17.53 -4.50
C LEU A 425 -7.67 18.31 -3.77
N VAL A 426 -8.05 18.91 -2.64
CA VAL A 426 -7.11 19.50 -1.69
C VAL A 426 -7.26 18.77 -0.37
N VAL A 427 -6.28 17.95 -0.04
CA VAL A 427 -6.26 17.07 1.13
C VAL A 427 -5.24 17.60 2.12
N ASP A 428 -5.70 18.07 3.27
CA ASP A 428 -4.87 18.71 4.30
C ASP A 428 -3.91 19.77 3.73
N GLY A 429 -4.43 20.59 2.79
CA GLY A 429 -3.69 21.65 2.12
C GLY A 429 -2.82 21.20 0.92
N ARG A 430 -2.75 19.89 0.63
CA ARG A 430 -1.99 19.34 -0.52
C ARG A 430 -2.89 19.15 -1.72
N TRP A 431 -2.46 19.68 -2.87
CA TRP A 431 -3.18 19.56 -4.14
C TRP A 431 -2.89 18.23 -4.82
N GLU A 432 -3.94 17.47 -5.11
CA GLU A 432 -3.84 16.19 -5.80
C GLU A 432 -4.96 16.04 -6.84
N PHE A 433 -4.74 15.20 -7.84
CA PHE A 433 -5.79 14.82 -8.76
C PHE A 433 -6.62 13.69 -8.14
N ASP A 434 -7.88 13.61 -8.52
CA ASP A 434 -8.78 12.54 -8.08
C ASP A 434 -8.36 11.23 -8.74
N ARG A 435 -7.77 10.34 -7.95
CA ARG A 435 -7.27 9.03 -8.39
C ARG A 435 -8.39 8.05 -8.70
N GLU A 436 -9.59 8.30 -8.19
CA GLU A 436 -10.78 7.47 -8.39
C GLU A 436 -11.55 7.91 -9.64
N ASN A 437 -11.14 9.01 -10.28
CA ASN A 437 -11.70 9.47 -11.55
C ASN A 437 -10.77 9.09 -12.73
N PRO A 438 -11.19 8.17 -13.63
CA PRO A 438 -10.39 7.77 -14.78
C PRO A 438 -10.24 8.88 -15.84
N SER A 439 -11.10 9.90 -15.82
CA SER A 439 -11.05 11.03 -16.75
C SER A 439 -10.12 12.12 -16.23
N SER A 440 -9.04 12.40 -16.96
CA SER A 440 -8.06 13.44 -16.60
C SER A 440 -7.42 14.11 -17.81
N GLU A 441 -6.87 15.30 -17.62
CA GLU A 441 -6.20 16.10 -18.64
C GLU A 441 -4.98 16.81 -18.05
N ARG A 442 -3.88 16.87 -18.81
CA ARG A 442 -2.68 17.62 -18.41
C ARG A 442 -2.87 19.10 -18.68
N ASN A 443 -2.57 19.94 -17.69
CA ASN A 443 -2.56 21.38 -17.84
C ASN A 443 -1.27 21.87 -18.51
N GLU A 444 -1.23 23.17 -18.83
CA GLU A 444 -0.11 23.85 -19.51
C GLU A 444 1.21 23.82 -18.71
N TYR A 445 1.14 23.49 -17.42
CA TYR A 445 2.28 23.38 -16.50
C TYR A 445 2.73 21.92 -16.29
N GLY A 446 2.13 20.96 -17.01
CA GLY A 446 2.48 19.54 -16.95
C GLY A 446 1.83 18.76 -15.80
N GLU A 447 1.00 19.40 -14.99
CA GLU A 447 0.26 18.76 -13.89
C GLU A 447 -1.07 18.17 -14.39
N VAL A 448 -1.63 17.21 -13.66
CA VAL A 448 -2.85 16.48 -14.06
C VAL A 448 -4.07 17.05 -13.32
N ASN A 449 -5.11 17.40 -14.08
CA ASN A 449 -6.43 17.75 -13.57
C ASN A 449 -7.41 16.58 -13.82
N SER A 450 -8.32 16.34 -12.90
CA SER A 450 -9.43 15.40 -13.11
C SER A 450 -10.57 16.10 -13.86
N ILE A 451 -11.32 15.35 -14.66
CA ILE A 451 -12.41 15.88 -15.49
C ILE A 451 -13.72 15.22 -15.13
N VAL A 452 -14.77 16.01 -14.97
CA VAL A 452 -16.15 15.53 -14.95
C VAL A 452 -16.92 16.14 -16.11
N GLU A 453 -17.59 15.29 -16.88
CA GLU A 453 -18.56 15.71 -17.89
C GLU A 453 -19.97 15.47 -17.34
N VAL A 454 -20.74 16.55 -17.26
CA VAL A 454 -22.14 16.56 -16.84
C VAL A 454 -23.00 16.59 -18.09
N ARG A 455 -23.95 15.66 -18.19
CA ARG A 455 -24.76 15.47 -19.40
C ARG A 455 -26.16 16.06 -19.26
#